data_AF-A0A818ATD5-F1
#
_entry.id   AF-A0A818ATD5-F1
#
_cell.length_a   1.000
_cell.length_b   1.000
_cell.length_c   1.000
_cell.angle_alpha   90.00
_cell.angle_beta   90.00
_cell.angle_gamma   90.00
#
_symmetry.space_group_name_H-M   'P 1'
#
loop_
_entity.id
_entity.type
_entity.pdbx_description
1 polymer ?
#
loop_
_entity_poly.entity_id
_entity_poly.type
_entity_poly.pdbx_seq_one_letter_code
_entity_poly.pdbx_strand_id
1 'polypeptide(L)'
;MECLCVKLNDVPDEILLIIFKKLNNFDLLYYFHGIKNKRLNNIIHDPIFTTSLNFVKWSSHKFLNKLSSNVILNRFCLQILPDISIKIKWFYLESSSAKNILRAADYLNLYGLGLYNIKEKTARRLFNGQYDLMAKENDDGTTRFFIVGDWGGLPVSPFDTPSEVAVANAMGILGVRLNTTFQLALGDNFYNDGVQTNTFEHVFSATSLQTPWYVLAGNHDHRGNVSAEIEYGKISKRWIFPDYFYSFSLWQSDKQKKLIDFVMIDTVILCGGDSLSDWDHTPLEGPKNQHVAEAYWQWIEEQLRQSTAPYLLVNGHYPVYSIAEHGPTECLIDRLRPLLHQYHATAYICGHDHNLQHLTNDMDGVHMNYFVVGAANFIDPSQEYAKDVPAGSLKFFWADSPVYGGFALMEHNNTHLTLSFIDHSEQTLYQAIMTPRL
;
A
#
# COMPACT_ATOMS: atom_id res chain seq x y z
N MET A 1 -43.54 -3.92 -51.44
CA MET A 1 -42.15 -4.37 -51.22
C MET A 1 -42.00 -4.55 -49.72
N GLU A 2 -42.06 -5.80 -49.24
CA GLU A 2 -41.74 -6.11 -47.85
C GLU A 2 -40.23 -5.89 -47.65
N CYS A 3 -39.88 -5.08 -46.65
CA CYS A 3 -38.48 -4.85 -46.31
C CYS A 3 -37.96 -6.12 -45.62
N LEU A 4 -37.08 -6.86 -46.30
CA LEU A 4 -36.36 -8.01 -45.72
C LEU A 4 -35.47 -7.52 -44.58
N CYS A 5 -35.92 -7.68 -43.34
CA CYS A 5 -35.09 -7.48 -42.15
C CYS A 5 -34.11 -8.65 -42.01
N VAL A 6 -32.85 -8.45 -42.42
CA VAL A 6 -31.75 -9.36 -42.09
C VAL A 6 -31.46 -9.24 -40.58
N LYS A 7 -31.50 -10.35 -39.84
CA LYS A 7 -31.11 -10.33 -38.42
C LYS A 7 -29.59 -10.23 -38.34
N LEU A 8 -29.09 -9.43 -37.40
CA LEU A 8 -27.66 -9.15 -37.25
C LEU A 8 -26.80 -10.42 -37.09
N ASN A 9 -27.34 -11.47 -36.45
CA ASN A 9 -26.63 -12.75 -36.26
C ASN A 9 -26.41 -13.54 -37.55
N ASP A 10 -27.20 -13.25 -38.58
CA ASP A 10 -27.18 -13.95 -39.86
C ASP A 10 -26.21 -13.29 -40.87
N VAL A 11 -25.55 -12.19 -40.46
CA VAL A 11 -24.56 -11.47 -41.27
C VAL A 11 -23.17 -12.13 -41.13
N PRO A 12 -22.41 -12.36 -42.21
CA PRO A 12 -21.04 -12.89 -42.16
C PRO A 12 -20.06 -12.01 -41.37
N ASP A 13 -19.02 -12.60 -40.80
CA ASP A 13 -18.05 -11.91 -39.92
C ASP A 13 -17.34 -10.77 -40.63
N GLU A 14 -16.96 -10.98 -41.89
CA GLU A 14 -16.26 -10.00 -42.72
C GLU A 14 -17.12 -8.76 -42.99
N ILE A 15 -18.44 -8.93 -43.13
CA ILE A 15 -19.38 -7.84 -43.36
C ILE A 15 -19.64 -7.08 -42.06
N LEU A 16 -19.77 -7.78 -40.93
CA LEU A 16 -19.86 -7.15 -39.61
C LEU A 16 -18.60 -6.32 -39.31
N LEU A 17 -17.41 -6.84 -39.61
CA LEU A 17 -16.13 -6.13 -39.45
C LEU A 17 -16.06 -4.85 -40.30
N ILE A 18 -16.54 -4.88 -41.54
CA ILE A 18 -16.61 -3.69 -42.41
C ILE A 18 -17.60 -2.66 -41.86
N ILE A 19 -18.76 -3.11 -41.38
CA ILE A 19 -19.79 -2.25 -40.79
C ILE A 19 -19.24 -1.56 -39.53
N PHE A 20 -18.64 -2.30 -38.61
CA PHE A 20 -18.08 -1.73 -37.37
C PHE A 20 -16.89 -0.81 -37.65
N LYS A 21 -16.04 -1.12 -38.64
CA LYS A 21 -14.96 -0.26 -39.10
C LYS A 21 -15.46 1.07 -39.68
N LYS A 22 -16.55 1.04 -40.47
CA LYS A 22 -17.13 2.26 -41.07
C LYS A 22 -17.90 3.11 -40.07
N LEU A 23 -18.59 2.47 -39.13
CA LEU A 23 -19.39 3.17 -38.12
C LEU A 23 -18.54 3.69 -36.95
N ASN A 24 -17.31 3.19 -36.78
CA ASN A 24 -16.43 3.52 -35.65
C ASN A 24 -17.12 3.32 -34.28
N ASN A 25 -18.01 2.32 -34.21
CA ASN A 25 -19.01 2.19 -33.13
C ASN A 25 -19.08 0.74 -32.63
N PHE A 26 -18.09 0.37 -31.81
CA PHE A 26 -18.01 -0.93 -31.13
C PHE A 26 -19.01 -1.03 -29.96
N ASP A 27 -19.76 0.02 -29.64
CA ASP A 27 -20.72 0.01 -28.51
C ASP A 27 -21.91 -0.91 -28.78
N LEU A 28 -22.30 -1.08 -30.04
CA LEU A 28 -23.29 -2.07 -30.49
C LEU A 28 -22.82 -3.52 -30.27
N LEU A 29 -21.51 -3.73 -30.26
CA LEU A 29 -20.85 -5.02 -30.05
C LEU A 29 -21.03 -5.51 -28.60
N TYR A 30 -21.04 -4.56 -27.65
CA TYR A 30 -21.18 -4.80 -26.21
C TYR A 30 -22.62 -4.62 -25.68
N TYR A 31 -23.50 -3.99 -26.46
CA TYR A 31 -24.91 -3.76 -26.08
C TYR A 31 -25.74 -5.05 -25.95
N PHE A 32 -25.30 -6.16 -26.53
CA PHE A 32 -25.90 -7.48 -26.34
C PHE A 32 -25.51 -8.07 -24.97
N HIS A 33 -26.11 -7.51 -23.92
CA HIS A 33 -25.94 -7.95 -22.54
C HIS A 33 -26.34 -9.44 -22.40
N GLY A 34 -25.45 -10.27 -21.84
CA GLY A 34 -25.76 -11.65 -21.43
C GLY A 34 -25.47 -12.78 -22.43
N ILE A 35 -24.91 -12.52 -23.60
CA ILE A 35 -24.55 -13.60 -24.55
C ILE A 35 -23.08 -14.00 -24.35
N LYS A 36 -22.82 -15.27 -24.00
CA LYS A 36 -21.49 -15.91 -24.17
C LYS A 36 -21.23 -16.06 -25.66
N ASN A 37 -20.73 -15.01 -26.30
CA ASN A 37 -20.55 -15.02 -27.75
C ASN A 37 -19.11 -15.44 -28.12
N LYS A 38 -18.88 -16.74 -28.34
CA LYS A 38 -17.59 -17.29 -28.83
C LYS A 38 -17.10 -16.58 -30.10
N ARG A 39 -18.02 -16.13 -30.95
CA ARG A 39 -17.76 -15.40 -32.20
C ARG A 39 -17.13 -14.02 -31.94
N LEU A 40 -17.49 -13.39 -30.82
CA LEU A 40 -16.99 -12.09 -30.39
C LEU A 40 -15.56 -12.15 -29.83
N ASN A 41 -15.27 -13.19 -29.04
CA ASN A 41 -13.92 -13.43 -28.53
C ASN A 41 -12.95 -13.60 -29.70
N ASN A 42 -13.33 -14.33 -30.75
CA ASN A 42 -12.49 -14.50 -31.93
C ASN A 42 -12.10 -13.18 -32.62
N ILE A 43 -13.02 -12.21 -32.66
CA ILE A 43 -12.78 -10.87 -33.24
C ILE A 43 -11.82 -10.04 -32.38
N ILE A 44 -11.96 -10.12 -31.05
CA ILE A 44 -11.11 -9.37 -30.11
C ILE A 44 -9.68 -9.96 -30.06
N HIS A 45 -9.51 -11.25 -30.36
CA HIS A 45 -8.19 -11.90 -30.43
C HIS A 45 -7.50 -11.79 -31.80
N ASP A 46 -8.14 -11.14 -32.78
CA ASP A 46 -7.60 -10.98 -34.13
C ASP A 46 -6.33 -10.07 -34.13
N PRO A 47 -5.20 -10.55 -34.68
CA PRO A 47 -3.92 -9.83 -34.66
C PRO A 47 -3.94 -8.46 -35.34
N ILE A 48 -4.85 -8.23 -36.28
CA ILE A 48 -4.94 -6.96 -37.03
C ILE A 48 -5.44 -5.82 -36.12
N PHE A 49 -6.15 -6.13 -35.04
CA PHE A 49 -6.94 -5.15 -34.28
C PHE A 49 -6.39 -4.84 -32.87
N THR A 50 -5.34 -5.52 -32.41
CA THR A 50 -4.95 -5.51 -30.99
C THR A 50 -3.73 -4.66 -30.65
N THR A 51 -3.13 -3.94 -31.59
CA THR A 51 -1.88 -3.18 -31.32
C THR A 51 -2.07 -1.93 -30.46
N SER A 52 -3.25 -1.30 -30.48
CA SER A 52 -3.61 -0.15 -29.63
C SER A 52 -5.11 -0.09 -29.40
N LEU A 53 -5.56 0.04 -28.14
CA LEU A 53 -6.98 0.14 -27.78
C LEU A 53 -7.28 1.54 -27.19
N ASN A 54 -8.20 2.28 -27.82
CA ASN A 54 -8.51 3.66 -27.45
C ASN A 54 -10.01 3.87 -27.20
N PHE A 55 -10.38 3.95 -25.92
CA PHE A 55 -11.76 4.17 -25.47
C PHE A 55 -12.17 5.66 -25.50
N VAL A 56 -11.23 6.58 -25.71
CA VAL A 56 -11.48 8.03 -25.72
C VAL A 56 -12.29 8.46 -26.95
N LYS A 57 -12.13 7.78 -28.09
CA LYS A 57 -13.01 8.00 -29.26
C LYS A 57 -14.45 7.55 -29.02
N TRP A 58 -14.68 6.67 -28.05
CA TRP A 58 -15.98 6.05 -27.79
C TRP A 58 -16.84 6.88 -26.82
N SER A 59 -16.26 7.70 -25.93
CA SER A 59 -16.98 8.54 -24.96
C SER A 59 -17.76 9.74 -25.52
N SER A 60 -17.66 10.02 -26.83
CA SER A 60 -18.44 11.08 -27.49
C SER A 60 -19.94 10.79 -27.54
N HIS A 61 -20.36 9.55 -27.28
CA HIS A 61 -21.76 9.16 -27.28
C HIS A 61 -22.27 9.09 -25.84
N LYS A 62 -23.33 9.86 -25.54
CA LYS A 62 -24.08 9.92 -24.26
C LYS A 62 -24.47 8.56 -23.64
N PHE A 63 -24.22 7.46 -24.35
CA PHE A 63 -24.52 6.09 -23.99
C PHE A 63 -23.51 5.46 -22.99
N LEU A 64 -22.23 5.87 -22.98
CA LEU A 64 -21.25 5.30 -22.02
C LEU A 64 -21.53 5.65 -20.56
N ASN A 65 -22.19 6.79 -20.29
CA ASN A 65 -22.71 7.11 -18.95
C ASN A 65 -23.77 6.10 -18.46
N LYS A 66 -24.43 5.37 -19.38
CA LYS A 66 -25.35 4.26 -19.07
C LYS A 66 -24.66 2.90 -18.97
N LEU A 67 -23.42 2.75 -19.44
CA LEU A 67 -22.61 1.54 -19.30
C LEU A 67 -21.99 1.39 -17.90
N SER A 68 -22.31 2.30 -16.98
CA SER A 68 -21.97 2.30 -15.55
C SER A 68 -22.52 1.11 -14.73
N SER A 69 -22.95 0.02 -15.36
CA SER A 69 -23.10 -1.24 -14.63
C SER A 69 -21.72 -1.85 -14.45
N ASN A 70 -21.27 -1.89 -13.18
CA ASN A 70 -20.00 -2.50 -12.75
C ASN A 70 -19.73 -3.87 -13.40
N VAL A 71 -20.77 -4.61 -13.81
CA VAL A 71 -20.67 -5.94 -14.42
C VAL A 71 -19.92 -5.96 -15.77
N ILE A 72 -20.18 -5.01 -16.67
CA ILE A 72 -19.53 -5.01 -18.00
C ILE A 72 -18.07 -4.60 -17.88
N LEU A 73 -17.82 -3.54 -17.10
CA LEU A 73 -16.47 -3.06 -16.83
C LEU A 73 -15.66 -4.13 -16.07
N ASN A 74 -16.22 -4.77 -15.06
CA ASN A 74 -15.55 -5.86 -14.33
C ASN A 74 -15.29 -7.06 -15.22
N ARG A 75 -16.23 -7.46 -16.10
CA ARG A 75 -15.98 -8.55 -17.05
C ARG A 75 -14.84 -8.21 -18.00
N PHE A 76 -14.79 -6.99 -18.51
CA PHE A 76 -13.70 -6.57 -19.37
C PHE A 76 -12.37 -6.58 -18.62
N CYS A 77 -12.29 -5.96 -17.45
CA CYS A 77 -11.05 -5.84 -16.67
C CYS A 77 -10.56 -7.19 -16.12
N LEU A 78 -11.47 -8.06 -15.67
CA LEU A 78 -11.10 -9.30 -14.97
C LEU A 78 -11.05 -10.53 -15.86
N GLN A 79 -11.67 -10.50 -17.06
CA GLN A 79 -11.74 -11.69 -17.93
C GLN A 79 -11.15 -11.47 -19.32
N ILE A 80 -11.28 -10.26 -19.89
CA ILE A 80 -10.89 -10.01 -21.28
C ILE A 80 -9.50 -9.38 -21.35
N LEU A 81 -9.26 -8.36 -20.52
CA LEU A 81 -8.01 -7.59 -20.51
C LEU A 81 -6.77 -8.47 -20.22
N PRO A 82 -6.79 -9.42 -19.27
CA PRO A 82 -5.69 -10.35 -19.07
C PRO A 82 -5.31 -11.12 -20.35
N ASP A 83 -6.31 -11.67 -21.06
CA ASP A 83 -6.11 -12.51 -22.24
C ASP A 83 -5.56 -11.76 -23.46
N ILE A 84 -5.77 -10.44 -23.54
CA ILE A 84 -5.32 -9.61 -24.66
C ILE A 84 -4.16 -8.68 -24.32
N SER A 85 -3.81 -8.55 -23.04
CA SER A 85 -2.77 -7.65 -22.53
C SER A 85 -1.41 -7.86 -23.20
N ILE A 86 -1.07 -9.10 -23.57
CA ILE A 86 0.18 -9.47 -24.25
C ILE A 86 0.29 -8.84 -25.65
N LYS A 87 -0.84 -8.48 -26.28
CA LYS A 87 -0.90 -7.97 -27.66
C LYS A 87 -1.08 -6.45 -27.72
N ILE A 88 -1.47 -5.80 -26.62
CA ILE A 88 -1.78 -4.37 -26.56
C ILE A 88 -0.59 -3.61 -25.98
N LYS A 89 -0.06 -2.66 -26.75
CA LYS A 89 1.05 -1.82 -26.28
C LYS A 89 0.59 -0.56 -25.54
N TRP A 90 -0.54 0.02 -25.94
CA TRP A 90 -1.06 1.27 -25.40
C TRP A 90 -2.55 1.18 -25.11
N PHE A 91 -2.94 1.70 -23.95
CA PHE A 91 -4.32 1.73 -23.48
C PHE A 91 -4.76 3.14 -23.13
N TYR A 92 -5.82 3.66 -23.76
CA TYR A 92 -6.32 5.02 -23.52
C TYR A 92 -7.72 5.03 -22.91
N LEU A 93 -7.88 5.72 -21.78
CA LEU A 93 -9.10 5.69 -20.97
C LEU A 93 -9.55 7.06 -20.42
N GLU A 94 -10.82 7.13 -20.05
CA GLU A 94 -11.39 8.20 -19.21
C GLU A 94 -11.14 7.91 -17.72
N SER A 95 -10.85 8.97 -16.96
CA SER A 95 -10.42 8.91 -15.55
C SER A 95 -11.38 8.21 -14.57
N SER A 96 -12.69 8.21 -14.83
CA SER A 96 -13.70 7.57 -13.98
C SER A 96 -13.58 6.04 -13.98
N SER A 97 -13.11 5.46 -15.08
CA SER A 97 -12.95 4.01 -15.26
C SER A 97 -11.55 3.51 -14.85
N ALA A 98 -10.57 4.41 -14.78
CA ALA A 98 -9.17 4.10 -14.45
C ALA A 98 -9.04 3.40 -13.08
N LYS A 99 -9.85 3.78 -12.09
CA LYS A 99 -9.79 3.24 -10.74
C LYS A 99 -10.03 1.72 -10.68
N ASN A 100 -10.89 1.17 -11.53
CA ASN A 100 -11.18 -0.28 -11.55
C ASN A 100 -10.15 -1.07 -12.36
N ILE A 101 -9.47 -0.41 -13.30
CA ILE A 101 -8.45 -1.03 -14.18
C ILE A 101 -7.09 -1.03 -13.49
N LEU A 102 -6.74 0.05 -12.78
CA LEU A 102 -5.53 0.13 -11.94
C LEU A 102 -5.54 -0.89 -10.81
N ARG A 103 -6.73 -1.19 -10.26
CA ARG A 103 -6.92 -2.28 -9.27
C ARG A 103 -6.80 -3.69 -9.83
N ALA A 104 -6.86 -3.83 -11.14
CA ALA A 104 -6.77 -5.09 -11.83
C ALA A 104 -5.41 -5.25 -12.54
N ALA A 105 -4.42 -4.41 -12.23
CA ALA A 105 -3.22 -4.30 -13.05
C ALA A 105 -2.07 -5.19 -12.55
N ASP A 106 -1.85 -6.27 -13.29
CA ASP A 106 -0.59 -7.02 -13.35
C ASP A 106 -0.31 -7.39 -14.84
N TYR A 107 -0.37 -6.38 -15.73
CA TYR A 107 -0.30 -6.59 -17.18
C TYR A 107 1.13 -6.38 -17.73
N LEU A 108 1.93 -7.45 -17.71
CA LEU A 108 3.36 -7.51 -18.05
C LEU A 108 3.81 -6.91 -19.42
N ASN A 109 2.90 -6.56 -20.34
CA ASN A 109 3.24 -6.10 -21.69
C ASN A 109 2.65 -4.73 -22.08
N LEU A 110 2.01 -4.04 -21.14
CA LEU A 110 1.47 -2.71 -21.39
C LEU A 110 2.60 -1.67 -21.31
N TYR A 111 3.01 -1.08 -22.43
CA TYR A 111 4.08 -0.08 -22.48
C TYR A 111 3.64 1.29 -21.93
N GLY A 112 2.34 1.55 -21.80
CA GLY A 112 1.84 2.79 -21.20
C GLY A 112 0.32 2.91 -21.15
N LEU A 113 -0.15 3.61 -20.11
CA LEU A 113 -1.54 4.01 -19.91
C LEU A 113 -1.71 5.51 -20.22
N GLY A 114 -2.47 5.83 -21.25
CA GLY A 114 -2.83 7.21 -21.60
C GLY A 114 -4.13 7.63 -20.94
N LEU A 115 -4.06 8.52 -19.94
CA LEU A 115 -5.24 9.07 -19.28
C LEU A 115 -5.65 10.41 -19.90
N TYR A 116 -6.93 10.55 -20.25
CA TYR A 116 -7.48 11.79 -20.84
C TYR A 116 -8.55 12.41 -19.94
N ASN A 117 -8.70 13.74 -20.01
CA ASN A 117 -9.73 14.52 -19.30
C ASN A 117 -9.73 14.33 -17.78
N ILE A 118 -8.54 14.32 -17.19
CA ILE A 118 -8.38 14.14 -15.75
C ILE A 118 -8.71 15.45 -15.07
N LYS A 119 -9.74 15.46 -14.21
CA LYS A 119 -9.99 16.61 -13.32
C LYS A 119 -8.74 16.83 -12.48
N GLU A 120 -8.31 18.07 -12.30
CA GLU A 120 -7.09 18.40 -11.56
C GLU A 120 -7.03 17.73 -10.17
N LYS A 121 -8.15 17.69 -9.44
CA LYS A 121 -8.26 16.98 -8.16
C LYS A 121 -8.00 15.48 -8.27
N THR A 122 -8.46 14.85 -9.36
CA THR A 122 -8.23 13.42 -9.66
C THR A 122 -6.80 13.20 -10.14
N ALA A 123 -6.22 14.13 -10.90
CA ALA A 123 -4.83 14.08 -11.35
C ALA A 123 -3.88 14.19 -10.15
N ARG A 124 -4.11 15.15 -9.26
CA ARG A 124 -3.35 15.30 -8.00
C ARG A 124 -3.46 14.05 -7.12
N ARG A 125 -4.61 13.40 -7.09
CA ARG A 125 -4.82 12.15 -6.36
C ARG A 125 -4.16 10.94 -7.02
N LEU A 126 -4.17 10.86 -8.35
CA LEU A 126 -3.63 9.72 -9.12
C LEU A 126 -2.12 9.81 -9.33
N PHE A 127 -1.55 11.01 -9.45
CA PHE A 127 -0.14 11.21 -9.79
C PHE A 127 0.71 11.76 -8.66
N ASN A 128 0.12 12.47 -7.70
CA ASN A 128 0.87 13.12 -6.61
C ASN A 128 0.50 12.59 -5.22
N GLY A 129 -0.35 11.55 -5.13
CA GLY A 129 -0.66 10.88 -3.85
C GLY A 129 -1.07 11.81 -2.70
N GLN A 130 -1.62 13.00 -2.94
CA GLN A 130 -1.75 14.03 -1.89
C GLN A 130 -2.79 13.66 -0.82
N TYR A 131 -2.31 12.98 0.23
CA TYR A 131 -2.88 12.91 1.58
C TYR A 131 -2.18 13.92 2.49
N ASP A 132 -1.84 15.10 1.95
CA ASP A 132 -1.11 16.15 2.65
C ASP A 132 -1.76 16.45 4.00
N LEU A 133 -1.07 16.05 5.06
CA LEU A 133 -1.45 16.33 6.44
C LEU A 133 -0.98 17.73 6.79
N MET A 134 -1.82 18.45 7.51
CA MET A 134 -1.42 19.68 8.16
C MET A 134 -1.00 19.33 9.58
N ALA A 135 0.20 19.76 9.96
CA ALA A 135 0.64 19.74 11.33
C ALA A 135 -0.44 20.39 12.19
N LYS A 136 -0.99 19.61 13.10
CA LYS A 136 -1.83 20.13 14.17
C LYS A 136 -0.92 20.20 15.38
N GLU A 137 -0.13 21.28 15.40
CA GLU A 137 0.80 21.53 16.49
C GLU A 137 0.01 21.61 17.81
N ASN A 138 0.53 20.93 18.82
CA ASN A 138 0.06 21.11 20.18
C ASN A 138 0.47 22.50 20.68
N ASP A 139 -0.04 22.90 21.84
CA ASP A 139 0.30 24.20 22.47
C ASP A 139 1.83 24.41 22.65
N ASP A 140 2.61 23.33 22.61
CA ASP A 140 4.08 23.30 22.69
C ASP A 140 4.80 23.32 21.33
N GLY A 141 4.08 23.44 20.21
CA GLY A 141 4.66 23.48 18.85
C GLY A 141 5.11 22.13 18.30
N THR A 142 4.72 21.02 18.95
CA THR A 142 5.10 19.68 18.48
C THR A 142 3.94 18.95 17.80
N THR A 143 4.27 18.13 16.79
CA THR A 143 3.32 17.20 16.17
C THR A 143 3.64 15.79 16.61
N ARG A 144 2.62 15.05 17.05
CA ARG A 144 2.76 13.71 17.61
C ARG A 144 1.89 12.70 16.87
N PHE A 145 2.41 11.50 16.64
CA PHE A 145 1.68 10.40 16.03
C PHE A 145 2.20 9.05 16.53
N PHE A 146 1.33 8.05 16.52
CA PHE A 146 1.72 6.69 16.92
C PHE A 146 2.12 5.85 15.71
N ILE A 147 2.89 4.80 15.97
CA ILE A 147 3.33 3.79 15.02
C ILE A 147 3.10 2.44 15.68
N VAL A 148 2.43 1.53 14.98
CA VAL A 148 2.05 0.21 15.48
C VAL A 148 2.10 -0.80 14.34
N GLY A 149 2.71 -1.97 14.54
CA GLY A 149 2.74 -3.09 13.60
C GLY A 149 2.18 -4.34 14.26
N ASP A 150 1.75 -5.31 13.45
CA ASP A 150 1.50 -6.67 13.92
C ASP A 150 0.44 -6.72 15.02
N TRP A 151 -0.65 -5.99 14.79
CA TRP A 151 -1.73 -5.75 15.75
C TRP A 151 -2.97 -6.59 15.45
N GLY A 152 -3.00 -7.38 14.37
CA GLY A 152 -4.22 -7.92 13.76
C GLY A 152 -5.01 -9.00 14.49
N GLY A 153 -4.97 -9.05 15.82
CA GLY A 153 -5.81 -9.92 16.65
C GLY A 153 -5.69 -11.41 16.33
N LEU A 154 -6.83 -12.10 16.23
CA LEU A 154 -6.92 -13.53 15.90
C LEU A 154 -8.12 -13.79 14.96
N PRO A 155 -8.09 -14.88 14.15
CA PRO A 155 -9.22 -15.23 13.28
C PRO A 155 -10.39 -15.89 14.04
N VAL A 156 -10.24 -16.11 15.36
CA VAL A 156 -11.24 -16.74 16.23
C VAL A 156 -11.80 -15.74 17.23
N SER A 157 -13.10 -15.84 17.53
CA SER A 157 -13.78 -14.97 18.51
C SER A 157 -13.05 -14.99 19.86
N PRO A 158 -12.81 -13.84 20.50
CA PRO A 158 -13.38 -12.51 20.24
C PRO A 158 -12.78 -11.71 19.07
N PHE A 159 -11.82 -12.28 18.33
CA PHE A 159 -11.09 -11.68 17.21
C PHE A 159 -10.05 -10.63 17.60
N ASP A 160 -9.78 -10.52 18.89
CA ASP A 160 -8.75 -9.69 19.50
C ASP A 160 -7.85 -10.55 20.40
N THR A 161 -6.77 -9.94 20.91
CA THR A 161 -5.98 -10.52 22.00
C THR A 161 -5.90 -9.57 23.20
N PRO A 162 -5.62 -10.08 24.41
CA PRO A 162 -5.32 -9.23 25.55
C PRO A 162 -4.19 -8.23 25.31
N SER A 163 -3.17 -8.61 24.54
CA SER A 163 -2.05 -7.73 24.18
C SER A 163 -2.50 -6.57 23.29
N GLU A 164 -3.24 -6.89 22.23
CA GLU A 164 -3.80 -5.91 21.30
C GLU A 164 -4.68 -4.89 22.03
N VAL A 165 -5.59 -5.37 22.87
CA VAL A 165 -6.48 -4.51 23.67
C VAL A 165 -5.70 -3.66 24.66
N ALA A 166 -4.66 -4.20 25.30
CA ALA A 166 -3.83 -3.44 26.24
C ALA A 166 -3.05 -2.31 25.52
N VAL A 167 -2.45 -2.61 24.37
CA VAL A 167 -1.77 -1.62 23.52
C VAL A 167 -2.74 -0.55 23.03
N ALA A 168 -3.92 -0.93 22.53
CA ALA A 168 -4.95 0.00 22.08
C ALA A 168 -5.44 0.92 23.21
N ASN A 169 -5.59 0.40 24.44
CA ASN A 169 -5.94 1.20 25.61
C ASN A 169 -4.83 2.22 25.96
N ALA A 170 -3.56 1.80 25.95
CA ALA A 170 -2.42 2.68 26.21
C ALA A 170 -2.33 3.81 25.17
N MET A 171 -2.47 3.47 23.88
CA MET A 171 -2.56 4.44 22.79
C MET A 171 -3.74 5.39 22.97
N GLY A 172 -4.91 4.90 23.41
CA GLY A 172 -6.09 5.71 23.69
C GLY A 172 -5.83 6.76 24.79
N ILE A 173 -5.27 6.33 25.94
CA ILE A 173 -4.96 7.19 27.08
C ILE A 173 -3.91 8.24 26.69
N LEU A 174 -2.80 7.80 26.09
CA LEU A 174 -1.73 8.68 25.68
C LEU A 174 -2.15 9.61 24.54
N GLY A 175 -3.02 9.16 23.64
CA GLY A 175 -3.54 9.99 22.55
C GLY A 175 -4.35 11.18 23.06
N VAL A 176 -5.07 11.03 24.18
CA VAL A 176 -5.73 12.15 24.86
C VAL A 176 -4.70 13.07 25.52
N ARG A 177 -3.75 12.49 26.27
CA ARG A 177 -2.75 13.24 27.04
C ARG A 177 -1.79 14.05 26.16
N LEU A 178 -1.40 13.48 25.03
CA LEU A 178 -0.40 14.01 24.10
C LEU A 178 -1.03 14.59 22.83
N ASN A 179 -2.35 14.57 22.70
CA ASN A 179 -3.09 15.09 21.53
C ASN A 179 -2.50 14.59 20.19
N THR A 180 -2.35 13.28 20.03
CA THR A 180 -1.81 12.68 18.81
C THR A 180 -2.71 12.92 17.61
N THR A 181 -2.10 13.03 16.43
CA THR A 181 -2.76 13.57 15.23
C THR A 181 -3.11 12.52 14.17
N PHE A 182 -2.37 11.41 14.13
CA PHE A 182 -2.60 10.26 13.26
C PHE A 182 -1.83 9.03 13.77
N GLN A 183 -1.97 7.90 13.05
CA GLN A 183 -1.30 6.63 13.31
C GLN A 183 -0.66 6.09 12.02
N LEU A 184 0.48 5.42 12.13
CA LEU A 184 1.03 4.53 11.10
C LEU A 184 0.78 3.07 11.50
N ALA A 185 0.22 2.27 10.61
CA ALA A 185 0.03 0.83 10.78
C ALA A 185 0.95 0.07 9.83
N LEU A 186 1.84 -0.75 10.37
CA LEU A 186 2.98 -1.37 9.66
C LEU A 186 2.72 -2.80 9.14
N GLY A 187 1.47 -3.11 8.81
CA GLY A 187 1.09 -4.42 8.26
C GLY A 187 0.81 -5.47 9.31
N ASP A 188 0.43 -6.65 8.83
CA ASP A 188 -0.20 -7.72 9.58
C ASP A 188 -1.41 -7.19 10.37
N ASN A 189 -2.26 -6.52 9.60
CA ASN A 189 -3.45 -5.83 10.07
C ASN A 189 -4.53 -6.82 10.50
N PHE A 190 -4.55 -8.03 9.91
CA PHE A 190 -5.52 -9.08 10.24
C PHE A 190 -4.90 -10.47 10.20
N TYR A 191 -4.68 -11.07 11.36
CA TYR A 191 -4.19 -12.44 11.50
C TYR A 191 -5.29 -13.48 11.24
N ASN A 192 -5.03 -14.64 10.62
CA ASN A 192 -3.77 -15.06 9.99
C ASN A 192 -3.76 -14.91 8.46
N ASP A 193 -4.92 -14.73 7.84
CA ASP A 193 -5.07 -14.76 6.39
C ASP A 193 -5.92 -13.56 5.92
N GLY A 194 -5.57 -12.38 6.44
CA GLY A 194 -6.18 -11.11 6.11
C GLY A 194 -7.61 -10.94 6.61
N VAL A 195 -8.32 -9.99 6.01
CA VAL A 195 -9.64 -9.53 6.48
C VAL A 195 -10.71 -10.64 6.47
N GLN A 196 -11.13 -11.05 7.67
CA GLN A 196 -12.26 -11.98 7.87
C GLN A 196 -13.22 -11.51 8.98
N THR A 197 -12.78 -10.55 9.80
CA THR A 197 -13.38 -10.18 11.09
C THR A 197 -13.42 -8.66 11.28
N ASN A 198 -13.96 -8.17 12.40
CA ASN A 198 -14.10 -6.74 12.70
C ASN A 198 -13.06 -6.24 13.73
N THR A 199 -11.82 -6.73 13.70
CA THR A 199 -10.77 -6.45 14.71
C THR A 199 -10.52 -4.95 14.94
N PHE A 200 -10.28 -4.19 13.87
CA PHE A 200 -9.87 -2.79 13.95
C PHE A 200 -10.86 -1.84 14.68
N GLU A 201 -12.14 -1.82 14.28
CA GLU A 201 -13.06 -0.77 14.73
C GLU A 201 -13.48 -0.93 16.20
N HIS A 202 -13.52 -2.16 16.71
CA HIS A 202 -13.93 -2.40 18.09
C HIS A 202 -12.78 -2.23 19.09
N VAL A 203 -11.56 -2.64 18.71
CA VAL A 203 -10.36 -2.52 19.54
C VAL A 203 -9.91 -1.07 19.64
N PHE A 204 -9.67 -0.40 18.50
CA PHE A 204 -9.16 0.98 18.47
C PHE A 204 -10.29 2.02 18.55
N SER A 205 -11.19 1.86 19.52
CA SER A 205 -12.44 2.64 19.64
C SER A 205 -12.31 3.92 20.48
N ALA A 206 -11.16 4.15 21.13
CA ALA A 206 -10.91 5.38 21.88
C ALA A 206 -11.09 6.64 21.02
N THR A 207 -11.64 7.71 21.60
CA THR A 207 -11.94 8.95 20.87
C THR A 207 -10.69 9.62 20.31
N SER A 208 -9.57 9.53 21.01
CA SER A 208 -8.25 10.00 20.58
C SER A 208 -7.67 9.24 19.39
N LEU A 209 -8.17 8.03 19.10
CA LEU A 209 -7.75 7.19 17.97
C LEU A 209 -8.72 7.28 16.78
N GLN A 210 -9.74 8.15 16.85
CA GLN A 210 -10.62 8.48 15.72
C GLN A 210 -9.98 9.51 14.76
N THR A 211 -8.66 9.44 14.64
CA THR A 211 -7.79 10.18 13.72
C THR A 211 -7.37 9.29 12.55
N PRO A 212 -6.75 9.82 11.48
CA PRO A 212 -6.31 9.00 10.35
C PRO A 212 -5.29 7.92 10.73
N TRP A 213 -5.44 6.73 10.16
CA TRP A 213 -4.54 5.58 10.19
C TRP A 213 -3.99 5.38 8.79
N TYR A 214 -2.68 5.57 8.62
CA TYR A 214 -1.98 5.31 7.37
C TYR A 214 -1.46 3.89 7.39
N VAL A 215 -2.06 3.05 6.55
CA VAL A 215 -1.90 1.59 6.62
C VAL A 215 -1.04 1.12 5.44
N LEU A 216 -0.19 0.13 5.69
CA LEU A 216 0.42 -0.74 4.67
C LEU A 216 0.09 -2.19 5.00
N ALA A 217 0.31 -3.11 4.05
CA ALA A 217 0.03 -4.53 4.22
C ALA A 217 1.28 -5.32 4.63
N GLY A 218 1.08 -6.36 5.45
CA GLY A 218 2.05 -7.39 5.78
C GLY A 218 1.75 -8.73 5.09
N ASN A 219 2.51 -9.76 5.42
CA ASN A 219 2.36 -11.07 4.77
C ASN A 219 1.04 -11.74 5.09
N HIS A 220 0.55 -11.61 6.33
CA HIS A 220 -0.73 -12.19 6.70
C HIS A 220 -1.90 -11.53 5.95
N ASP A 221 -1.79 -10.24 5.64
CA ASP A 221 -2.78 -9.51 4.83
C ASP A 221 -2.80 -10.02 3.36
N HIS A 222 -1.61 -10.30 2.80
CA HIS A 222 -1.44 -10.83 1.44
C HIS A 222 -1.87 -12.29 1.27
N ARG A 223 -1.87 -13.10 2.34
CA ARG A 223 -2.54 -14.41 2.33
C ARG A 223 -4.05 -14.28 2.12
N GLY A 224 -4.62 -13.13 2.48
CA GLY A 224 -6.01 -12.76 2.30
C GLY A 224 -6.28 -11.91 1.07
N ASN A 225 -6.93 -10.76 1.28
CA ASN A 225 -7.36 -9.85 0.20
C ASN A 225 -7.04 -8.39 0.54
N VAL A 226 -5.80 -7.98 0.33
CA VAL A 226 -5.33 -6.60 0.53
C VAL A 226 -6.14 -5.57 -0.27
N SER A 227 -6.65 -5.93 -1.45
CA SER A 227 -7.54 -5.04 -2.21
C SER A 227 -8.84 -4.71 -1.46
N ALA A 228 -9.32 -5.61 -0.61
CA ALA A 228 -10.47 -5.33 0.27
C ALA A 228 -10.10 -4.32 1.37
N GLU A 229 -8.89 -4.40 1.94
CA GLU A 229 -8.38 -3.40 2.89
C GLU A 229 -8.21 -2.02 2.25
N ILE A 230 -7.68 -1.95 1.03
CA ILE A 230 -7.62 -0.69 0.26
C ILE A 230 -9.03 -0.13 0.01
N GLU A 231 -10.00 -1.01 -0.27
CA GLU A 231 -11.40 -0.61 -0.45
C GLU A 231 -12.09 -0.16 0.84
N TYR A 232 -11.63 -0.64 1.99
CA TYR A 232 -12.19 -0.33 3.29
C TYR A 232 -12.11 1.16 3.62
N GLY A 233 -11.13 1.89 3.06
CA GLY A 233 -11.04 3.36 3.18
C GLY A 233 -12.22 4.13 2.56
N LYS A 234 -13.09 3.47 1.78
CA LYS A 234 -14.38 4.04 1.33
C LYS A 234 -15.49 3.95 2.39
N ILE A 235 -15.33 3.04 3.35
CA ILE A 235 -16.27 2.76 4.43
C ILE A 235 -15.81 3.52 5.68
N SER A 236 -14.58 3.28 6.13
CA SER A 236 -13.99 3.94 7.28
C SER A 236 -13.14 5.13 6.85
N LYS A 237 -13.52 6.34 7.28
CA LYS A 237 -12.80 7.57 6.93
C LYS A 237 -11.43 7.68 7.60
N ARG A 238 -11.23 6.96 8.72
CA ARG A 238 -9.94 6.92 9.40
C ARG A 238 -8.98 5.92 8.80
N TRP A 239 -9.46 4.98 7.97
CA TRP A 239 -8.60 4.01 7.29
C TRP A 239 -8.04 4.60 5.99
N ILE A 240 -6.77 5.00 5.99
CA ILE A 240 -6.07 5.57 4.85
C ILE A 240 -5.12 4.51 4.27
N PHE A 241 -5.65 3.70 3.36
CA PHE A 241 -4.89 2.74 2.57
C PHE A 241 -5.24 2.92 1.08
N PRO A 242 -4.61 3.87 0.39
CA PRO A 242 -5.06 4.30 -0.93
C PRO A 242 -4.65 3.39 -2.08
N ASP A 243 -3.50 2.74 -1.93
CA ASP A 243 -2.87 1.81 -2.85
C ASP A 243 -1.79 1.00 -2.07
N TYR A 244 -1.24 -0.04 -2.68
CA TYR A 244 -0.17 -0.87 -2.08
C TYR A 244 1.09 -0.05 -1.77
N PHE A 245 1.41 0.91 -2.64
CA PHE A 245 2.52 1.84 -2.46
C PHE A 245 2.00 3.27 -2.56
N TYR A 246 2.35 4.12 -1.59
CA TYR A 246 1.95 5.52 -1.63
C TYR A 246 2.86 6.37 -0.76
N SER A 247 2.84 7.68 -1.03
CA SER A 247 3.59 8.66 -0.27
C SER A 247 2.67 9.77 0.19
N PHE A 248 3.04 10.42 1.28
CA PHE A 248 2.37 11.63 1.74
C PHE A 248 3.33 12.49 2.55
N SER A 249 2.95 13.74 2.80
CA SER A 249 3.78 14.67 3.53
C SER A 249 3.01 15.25 4.72
N LEU A 250 3.74 15.44 5.83
CA LEU A 250 3.33 16.33 6.90
C LEU A 250 3.82 17.75 6.57
N TRP A 251 2.90 18.68 6.42
CA TRP A 251 3.16 20.07 6.12
C TRP A 251 3.04 20.92 7.38
N GLN A 252 3.80 22.00 7.44
CA GLN A 252 3.55 23.06 8.41
C GLN A 252 2.15 23.66 8.19
N SER A 253 1.55 24.20 9.25
CA SER A 253 0.17 24.73 9.27
C SER A 253 -0.15 25.72 8.13
N ASP A 254 0.83 26.49 7.65
CA ASP A 254 0.70 27.48 6.58
C ASP A 254 0.90 26.93 5.15
N LYS A 255 1.20 25.63 5.02
CA LYS A 255 1.49 24.89 3.78
C LYS A 255 2.69 25.37 2.99
N GLN A 256 3.56 26.20 3.58
CA GLN A 256 4.74 26.71 2.88
C GLN A 256 5.90 25.72 2.90
N LYS A 257 5.94 24.85 3.92
CA LYS A 257 7.08 23.96 4.17
C LYS A 257 6.64 22.54 4.51
N LYS A 258 7.28 21.56 3.86
CA LYS A 258 7.22 20.16 4.27
C LYS A 258 8.05 19.95 5.52
N LEU A 259 7.50 19.23 6.49
CA LEU A 259 8.19 18.83 7.71
C LEU A 259 8.74 17.41 7.56
N ILE A 260 7.90 16.47 7.13
CA ILE A 260 8.25 15.06 6.99
C ILE A 260 7.65 14.54 5.69
N ASP A 261 8.42 13.83 4.88
CA ASP A 261 7.91 12.98 3.81
C ASP A 261 7.85 11.52 4.29
N PHE A 262 6.75 10.85 3.97
CA PHE A 262 6.51 9.45 4.27
C PHE A 262 6.40 8.67 2.96
N VAL A 263 7.12 7.55 2.87
CA VAL A 263 7.02 6.59 1.76
C VAL A 263 6.57 5.26 2.35
N MET A 264 5.37 4.82 2.00
CA MET A 264 4.76 3.58 2.46
C MET A 264 4.93 2.54 1.34
N ILE A 265 5.62 1.43 1.64
CA ILE A 265 5.98 0.40 0.67
C ILE A 265 5.40 -0.96 1.07
N ASP A 266 4.98 -1.73 0.07
CA ASP A 266 4.54 -3.10 0.25
C ASP A 266 5.72 -4.06 0.05
N THR A 267 6.29 -4.54 1.16
CA THR A 267 7.49 -5.39 1.11
C THR A 267 7.21 -6.80 0.58
N VAL A 268 5.95 -7.25 0.65
CA VAL A 268 5.54 -8.57 0.13
C VAL A 268 5.50 -8.55 -1.40
N ILE A 269 4.98 -7.48 -2.02
CA ILE A 269 5.05 -7.31 -3.48
C ILE A 269 6.51 -7.23 -3.97
N LEU A 270 7.41 -6.63 -3.19
CA LEU A 270 8.82 -6.47 -3.56
C LEU A 270 9.62 -7.76 -3.42
N CYS A 271 9.38 -8.53 -2.34
CA CYS A 271 10.27 -9.60 -1.90
C CYS A 271 9.62 -10.98 -1.83
N GLY A 272 8.30 -11.11 -1.95
CA GLY A 272 7.56 -12.37 -1.75
C GLY A 272 7.23 -12.61 -0.28
N GLY A 273 6.82 -13.84 0.07
CA GLY A 273 6.55 -14.23 1.46
C GLY A 273 5.09 -14.16 1.89
N ASP A 274 4.14 -14.45 1.00
CA ASP A 274 2.72 -14.62 1.35
C ASP A 274 2.31 -16.11 1.38
N SER A 275 3.29 -16.97 1.67
CA SER A 275 3.12 -18.41 1.72
C SER A 275 2.76 -18.86 3.14
N LEU A 276 2.11 -20.01 3.28
CA LEU A 276 1.89 -20.62 4.61
C LEU A 276 3.19 -21.19 5.21
N SER A 277 4.29 -21.18 4.46
CA SER A 277 5.62 -21.69 4.87
C SER A 277 6.52 -20.65 5.53
N ASP A 278 6.07 -19.41 5.73
CA ASP A 278 6.90 -18.36 6.36
C ASP A 278 7.36 -18.73 7.79
N TRP A 279 6.73 -19.74 8.42
CA TRP A 279 7.11 -20.29 9.72
C TRP A 279 8.31 -21.24 9.69
N ASP A 280 8.78 -21.67 8.50
CA ASP A 280 9.85 -22.68 8.35
C ASP A 280 11.22 -22.07 8.03
N HIS A 281 11.42 -20.77 8.33
CA HIS A 281 12.65 -20.01 8.05
C HIS A 281 13.14 -20.14 6.60
N THR A 282 12.24 -20.46 5.67
CA THR A 282 12.57 -20.58 4.25
C THR A 282 12.86 -19.19 3.70
N PRO A 283 13.96 -19.01 2.95
CA PRO A 283 14.23 -17.75 2.29
C PRO A 283 13.04 -17.33 1.43
N LEU A 284 12.73 -16.02 1.41
CA LEU A 284 11.66 -15.50 0.57
C LEU A 284 11.90 -15.91 -0.89
N GLU A 285 10.87 -16.45 -1.53
CA GLU A 285 10.93 -16.97 -2.91
C GLU A 285 11.18 -15.87 -3.97
N GLY A 286 11.11 -14.60 -3.55
CA GLY A 286 11.10 -13.44 -4.43
C GLY A 286 9.69 -12.99 -4.80
N PRO A 287 9.56 -11.86 -5.51
CA PRO A 287 8.25 -11.31 -5.85
C PRO A 287 7.47 -12.23 -6.80
N LYS A 288 6.17 -12.39 -6.56
CA LYS A 288 5.26 -13.13 -7.46
C LYS A 288 5.32 -12.63 -8.91
N ASN A 289 5.54 -11.33 -9.09
CA ASN A 289 5.73 -10.71 -10.39
C ASN A 289 6.94 -9.78 -10.39
N GLN A 290 8.04 -10.25 -10.96
CA GLN A 290 9.30 -9.51 -11.04
C GLN A 290 9.17 -8.16 -11.77
N HIS A 291 8.34 -8.07 -12.82
CA HIS A 291 8.20 -6.83 -13.59
C HIS A 291 7.51 -5.74 -12.78
N VAL A 292 6.50 -6.12 -11.99
CA VAL A 292 5.79 -5.19 -11.10
C VAL A 292 6.63 -4.79 -9.91
N ALA A 293 7.36 -5.72 -9.31
CA ALA A 293 8.35 -5.38 -8.27
C ALA A 293 9.38 -4.38 -8.78
N GLU A 294 9.91 -4.56 -10.01
CA GLU A 294 10.87 -3.63 -10.61
C GLU A 294 10.28 -2.23 -10.86
N ALA A 295 9.03 -2.14 -11.31
CA ALA A 295 8.34 -0.85 -11.44
C ALA A 295 8.18 -0.13 -10.09
N TYR A 296 7.90 -0.88 -9.01
CA TYR A 296 7.84 -0.30 -7.67
C TYR A 296 9.20 0.08 -7.11
N TRP A 297 10.27 -0.67 -7.42
CA TRP A 297 11.63 -0.24 -7.08
C TRP A 297 11.99 1.10 -7.71
N GLN A 298 11.65 1.30 -8.99
CA GLN A 298 11.82 2.58 -9.67
C GLN A 298 10.96 3.69 -9.06
N TRP A 299 9.71 3.36 -8.68
CA TRP A 299 8.84 4.31 -7.99
C TRP A 299 9.41 4.74 -6.63
N ILE A 300 9.94 3.79 -5.84
CA ILE A 300 10.57 4.07 -4.54
C ILE A 300 11.74 5.02 -4.75
N GLU A 301 12.68 4.70 -5.64
CA GLU A 301 13.81 5.57 -5.94
C GLU A 301 13.36 6.98 -6.32
N GLU A 302 12.33 7.11 -7.15
CA GLU A 302 11.80 8.41 -7.55
C GLU A 302 11.20 9.19 -6.37
N GLN A 303 10.47 8.54 -5.46
CA GLN A 303 9.93 9.20 -4.26
C GLN A 303 11.05 9.70 -3.34
N LEU A 304 12.09 8.90 -3.14
CA LEU A 304 13.23 9.28 -2.30
C LEU A 304 14.00 10.45 -2.93
N ARG A 305 14.23 10.38 -4.24
CA ARG A 305 14.93 11.42 -5.03
C ARG A 305 14.20 12.75 -5.07
N GLN A 306 12.87 12.74 -5.12
CA GLN A 306 12.04 13.96 -5.18
C GLN A 306 11.83 14.62 -3.80
N SER A 307 12.11 13.91 -2.71
CA SER A 307 11.85 14.42 -1.37
C SER A 307 12.74 15.61 -1.02
N THR A 308 12.12 16.71 -0.61
CA THR A 308 12.79 17.94 -0.12
C THR A 308 12.53 18.22 1.35
N ALA A 309 11.79 17.34 2.03
CA ALA A 309 11.47 17.51 3.45
C ALA A 309 12.74 17.35 4.33
N PRO A 310 12.84 18.05 5.47
CA PRO A 310 13.93 17.85 6.42
C PRO A 310 14.03 16.40 6.93
N TYR A 311 12.92 15.67 6.98
CA TYR A 311 12.89 14.26 7.36
C TYR A 311 12.21 13.41 6.29
N LEU A 312 12.75 12.21 6.06
CA LEU A 312 12.19 11.22 5.14
C LEU A 312 12.10 9.87 5.84
N LEU A 313 10.88 9.40 6.06
CA LEU A 313 10.58 8.14 6.72
C LEU A 313 10.08 7.15 5.67
N VAL A 314 10.79 6.03 5.51
CA VAL A 314 10.35 4.93 4.65
C VAL A 314 9.79 3.83 5.55
N ASN A 315 8.61 3.33 5.23
CA ASN A 315 7.86 2.42 6.09
C ASN A 315 7.44 1.20 5.28
N GLY A 316 7.71 0.01 5.79
CA GLY A 316 7.33 -1.27 5.18
C GLY A 316 6.96 -2.28 6.26
N HIS A 317 6.61 -3.49 5.88
CA HIS A 317 6.31 -4.54 6.87
C HIS A 317 7.57 -5.30 7.29
N TYR A 318 8.33 -5.83 6.33
CA TYR A 318 9.54 -6.62 6.62
C TYR A 318 10.74 -5.78 7.06
N PRO A 319 11.59 -6.27 7.97
CA PRO A 319 12.80 -5.58 8.39
C PRO A 319 13.91 -5.61 7.34
N VAL A 320 14.59 -4.47 7.13
CA VAL A 320 15.93 -4.47 6.49
C VAL A 320 16.91 -5.20 7.42
N TYR A 321 16.94 -4.82 8.69
CA TYR A 321 17.71 -5.48 9.73
C TYR A 321 16.80 -5.78 10.92
N SER A 322 16.95 -6.99 11.45
CA SER A 322 16.38 -7.42 12.71
C SER A 322 17.25 -8.55 13.25
N ILE A 323 17.27 -8.69 14.57
CA ILE A 323 17.98 -9.79 15.23
C ILE A 323 17.09 -10.98 15.59
N ALA A 324 15.78 -10.91 15.35
CA ALA A 324 14.80 -11.73 16.07
C ALA A 324 14.44 -13.06 15.39
N GLU A 325 13.16 -13.40 15.20
CA GLU A 325 12.70 -14.71 14.72
C GLU A 325 12.70 -14.85 13.19
N HIS A 326 12.54 -13.74 12.45
CA HIS A 326 12.64 -13.70 10.99
C HIS A 326 13.99 -13.15 10.54
N GLY A 327 14.51 -12.14 11.26
CA GLY A 327 15.84 -11.60 11.00
C GLY A 327 15.91 -10.65 9.79
N PRO A 328 17.10 -10.42 9.23
CA PRO A 328 17.27 -9.47 8.13
C PRO A 328 16.66 -9.97 6.81
N THR A 329 15.97 -9.09 6.08
CA THR A 329 15.42 -9.42 4.76
C THR A 329 16.41 -9.09 3.65
N GLU A 330 17.05 -10.12 3.08
CA GLU A 330 18.13 -9.96 2.07
C GLU A 330 17.72 -9.11 0.86
N CYS A 331 16.51 -9.32 0.34
CA CYS A 331 15.93 -8.51 -0.74
C CYS A 331 15.95 -6.99 -0.43
N LEU A 332 15.68 -6.61 0.82
CA LEU A 332 15.70 -5.21 1.26
C LEU A 332 17.11 -4.71 1.56
N ILE A 333 18.01 -5.56 2.07
CA ILE A 333 19.44 -5.25 2.26
C ILE A 333 20.10 -4.92 0.91
N ASP A 334 19.75 -5.68 -0.13
CA ASP A 334 20.32 -5.53 -1.47
C ASP A 334 19.72 -4.36 -2.24
N ARG A 335 18.40 -4.18 -2.16
CA ARG A 335 17.68 -3.24 -3.04
C ARG A 335 17.29 -1.94 -2.35
N LEU A 336 16.78 -2.00 -1.12
CA LEU A 336 16.25 -0.82 -0.42
C LEU A 336 17.34 -0.06 0.32
N ARG A 337 18.19 -0.76 1.08
CA ARG A 337 19.24 -0.14 1.89
C ARG A 337 20.15 0.82 1.10
N PRO A 338 20.67 0.47 -0.10
CA PRO A 338 21.47 1.41 -0.88
C PRO A 338 20.71 2.71 -1.22
N LEU A 339 19.41 2.61 -1.55
CA LEU A 339 18.57 3.77 -1.83
C LEU A 339 18.35 4.64 -0.59
N LEU A 340 18.14 4.02 0.58
CA LEU A 340 18.01 4.74 1.85
C LEU A 340 19.25 5.59 2.14
N HIS A 341 20.44 5.01 1.96
CA HIS A 341 21.70 5.75 2.14
C HIS A 341 21.90 6.82 1.06
N GLN A 342 21.71 6.49 -0.22
CA GLN A 342 21.91 7.41 -1.34
C GLN A 342 21.05 8.67 -1.24
N TYR A 343 19.82 8.54 -0.76
CA TYR A 343 18.87 9.66 -0.60
C TYR A 343 18.73 10.13 0.86
N HIS A 344 19.69 9.74 1.71
CA HIS A 344 19.83 10.19 3.09
C HIS A 344 18.55 10.01 3.92
N ALA A 345 17.77 8.93 3.72
CA ALA A 345 16.55 8.70 4.49
C ALA A 345 16.81 8.82 6.01
N THR A 346 15.87 9.39 6.76
CA THR A 346 16.05 9.59 8.20
C THR A 346 15.95 8.27 8.96
N ALA A 347 14.96 7.46 8.59
CA ALA A 347 14.75 6.14 9.16
C ALA A 347 13.98 5.22 8.20
N TYR A 348 14.22 3.92 8.37
CA TYR A 348 13.32 2.87 7.93
C TYR A 348 12.56 2.31 9.14
N ILE A 349 11.24 2.17 9.04
CA ILE A 349 10.38 1.72 10.13
C ILE A 349 9.53 0.55 9.66
N CYS A 350 9.55 -0.55 10.40
CA CYS A 350 8.87 -1.79 10.03
C CYS A 350 8.26 -2.54 11.22
N GLY A 351 7.58 -3.65 10.94
CA GLY A 351 7.03 -4.59 11.92
C GLY A 351 7.61 -5.98 11.69
N HIS A 352 6.73 -6.97 11.52
CA HIS A 352 6.95 -8.37 11.17
C HIS A 352 7.59 -9.21 12.28
N ASP A 353 8.75 -8.78 12.79
CA ASP A 353 9.30 -9.39 14.00
C ASP A 353 8.57 -8.84 15.23
N HIS A 354 8.06 -9.75 16.06
CA HIS A 354 7.12 -9.48 17.15
C HIS A 354 7.80 -8.90 18.40
N ASN A 355 8.53 -7.82 18.24
CA ASN A 355 9.29 -7.16 19.30
C ASN A 355 9.60 -5.70 18.91
N LEU A 356 10.32 -4.98 19.79
CA LEU A 356 10.73 -3.61 19.56
C LEU A 356 12.24 -3.52 19.43
N GLN A 357 12.74 -2.93 18.34
CA GLN A 357 14.17 -2.81 18.10
C GLN A 357 14.57 -1.46 17.54
N HIS A 358 15.76 -1.01 17.91
CA HIS A 358 16.45 0.07 17.21
C HIS A 358 17.84 -0.42 16.79
N LEU A 359 18.11 -0.37 15.49
CA LEU A 359 19.41 -0.63 14.91
C LEU A 359 19.89 0.58 14.11
N THR A 360 21.20 0.73 13.98
CA THR A 360 21.80 1.76 13.13
C THR A 360 22.83 1.14 12.19
N ASN A 361 22.89 1.62 10.95
CA ASN A 361 23.98 1.29 10.04
C ASN A 361 24.49 2.56 9.37
N ASP A 362 25.80 2.78 9.40
CA ASP A 362 26.44 3.92 8.74
C ASP A 362 27.10 3.42 7.45
N MET A 363 26.85 4.12 6.34
CA MET A 363 27.47 3.84 5.05
C MET A 363 27.78 5.17 4.36
N ASP A 364 28.98 5.31 3.83
CA ASP A 364 29.43 6.50 3.07
C ASP A 364 29.17 7.84 3.79
N GLY A 365 29.30 7.85 5.12
CA GLY A 365 29.06 9.03 5.96
C GLY A 365 27.59 9.35 6.23
N VAL A 366 26.67 8.49 5.79
CA VAL A 366 25.23 8.60 6.03
C VAL A 366 24.83 7.66 7.17
N HIS A 367 24.31 8.25 8.24
CA HIS A 367 23.75 7.53 9.38
C HIS A 367 22.31 7.11 9.09
N MET A 368 22.02 5.80 9.16
CA MET A 368 20.67 5.26 8.99
C MET A 368 20.14 4.65 10.29
N ASN A 369 18.89 4.97 10.62
CA ASN A 369 18.13 4.35 11.70
C ASN A 369 17.16 3.30 11.13
N TYR A 370 17.09 2.14 11.78
CA TYR A 370 16.16 1.06 11.48
C TYR A 370 15.37 0.75 12.75
N PHE A 371 14.05 0.87 12.69
CA PHE A 371 13.16 0.60 13.82
C PHE A 371 12.22 -0.55 13.49
N VAL A 372 12.15 -1.53 14.40
CA VAL A 372 11.16 -2.62 14.37
C VAL A 372 10.11 -2.32 15.43
N VAL A 373 8.83 -2.34 15.05
CA VAL A 373 7.67 -1.96 15.87
C VAL A 373 6.55 -3.01 15.73
N GLY A 374 6.85 -4.29 15.94
CA GLY A 374 5.92 -5.40 15.70
C GLY A 374 5.31 -6.03 16.96
N ALA A 375 5.37 -5.35 18.10
CA ALA A 375 5.02 -5.95 19.39
C ALA A 375 3.55 -5.71 19.83
N ALA A 376 2.60 -5.46 18.93
CA ALA A 376 1.27 -5.00 19.34
C ALA A 376 0.30 -6.13 19.71
N ASN A 377 0.41 -7.30 19.06
CA ASN A 377 -0.43 -8.46 19.32
C ASN A 377 0.36 -9.62 19.93
N PHE A 378 1.53 -9.92 19.36
CA PHE A 378 2.43 -10.97 19.82
C PHE A 378 3.76 -10.37 20.31
N ILE A 379 4.44 -11.11 21.18
CA ILE A 379 5.76 -10.73 21.72
C ILE A 379 6.65 -11.97 21.65
N ASP A 380 7.69 -11.92 20.81
CA ASP A 380 8.67 -12.99 20.66
C ASP A 380 10.06 -12.52 21.16
N PRO A 381 10.64 -13.19 22.18
CA PRO A 381 11.95 -12.86 22.72
C PRO A 381 13.14 -13.40 21.89
N SER A 382 12.89 -13.99 20.71
CA SER A 382 13.93 -14.52 19.84
C SER A 382 15.00 -13.48 19.52
N GLN A 383 16.24 -13.95 19.45
CA GLN A 383 17.40 -13.22 18.99
C GLN A 383 18.25 -14.10 18.06
N GLU A 384 17.59 -14.99 17.32
CA GLU A 384 18.21 -16.02 16.49
C GLU A 384 19.22 -15.44 15.49
N TYR A 385 18.85 -14.31 14.86
CA TYR A 385 19.65 -13.63 13.85
C TYR A 385 20.54 -12.50 14.41
N ALA A 386 20.83 -12.49 15.71
CA ALA A 386 21.70 -11.48 16.34
C ALA A 386 23.12 -11.40 15.74
N LYS A 387 23.58 -12.44 15.03
CA LYS A 387 24.88 -12.47 14.35
C LYS A 387 24.82 -12.06 12.88
N ASP A 388 23.62 -11.91 12.33
CA ASP A 388 23.40 -11.63 10.90
C ASP A 388 23.18 -10.14 10.62
N VAL A 389 23.16 -9.31 11.67
CA VAL A 389 23.20 -7.85 11.57
C VAL A 389 24.63 -7.31 11.70
N PRO A 390 24.94 -6.12 11.15
CA PRO A 390 26.26 -5.51 11.31
C PRO A 390 26.66 -5.37 12.77
N ALA A 391 27.92 -5.70 13.11
CA ALA A 391 28.40 -5.64 14.48
C ALA A 391 28.23 -4.24 15.09
N GLY A 392 27.64 -4.17 16.28
CA GLY A 392 27.37 -2.92 16.98
C GLY A 392 26.21 -2.09 16.42
N SER A 393 25.47 -2.60 15.43
CA SER A 393 24.29 -1.91 14.88
C SER A 393 23.13 -1.85 15.87
N LEU A 394 22.85 -2.93 16.61
CA LEU A 394 21.78 -3.00 17.61
C LEU A 394 22.04 -1.99 18.75
N LYS A 395 21.08 -1.09 18.95
CA LYS A 395 21.07 -0.08 20.03
C LYS A 395 20.06 -0.39 21.12
N PHE A 396 18.96 -1.05 20.75
CA PHE A 396 17.90 -1.43 21.66
C PHE A 396 17.16 -2.67 21.14
N PHE A 397 16.77 -3.55 22.06
CA PHE A 397 15.90 -4.70 21.84
C PHE A 397 15.00 -4.85 23.06
N TRP A 398 13.71 -5.10 22.85
CA TRP A 398 12.76 -5.39 23.91
C TRP A 398 11.68 -6.37 23.45
N ALA A 399 11.45 -7.38 24.28
CA ALA A 399 10.47 -8.44 24.11
C ALA A 399 10.16 -9.08 25.49
N ASP A 400 9.58 -8.32 26.40
CA ASP A 400 9.33 -8.80 27.76
C ASP A 400 8.00 -9.57 27.85
N SER A 401 8.09 -10.88 28.06
CA SER A 401 6.95 -11.74 28.40
C SER A 401 7.05 -12.08 29.89
N PRO A 402 6.18 -11.53 30.77
CA PRO A 402 4.72 -11.54 30.65
C PRO A 402 4.04 -10.18 30.45
N VAL A 403 4.78 -9.14 30.05
CA VAL A 403 4.24 -7.80 29.82
C VAL A 403 3.37 -7.82 28.55
N TYR A 404 2.26 -7.09 28.52
CA TYR A 404 1.51 -6.94 27.25
C TYR A 404 2.35 -6.10 26.27
N GLY A 405 2.00 -6.13 25.00
CA GLY A 405 2.79 -5.57 23.90
C GLY A 405 3.21 -4.09 24.01
N GLY A 406 3.82 -3.60 22.93
CA GLY A 406 4.27 -2.21 22.84
C GLY A 406 4.12 -1.62 21.45
N PHE A 407 4.36 -0.33 21.35
CA PHE A 407 4.23 0.48 20.14
C PHE A 407 5.25 1.63 20.18
N ALA A 408 5.26 2.48 19.16
CA ALA A 408 6.12 3.67 19.15
C ALA A 408 5.32 4.98 19.06
N LEU A 409 5.86 6.02 19.71
CA LEU A 409 5.42 7.41 19.60
C LEU A 409 6.50 8.19 18.85
N MET A 410 6.10 8.87 17.78
CA MET A 410 6.94 9.86 17.11
C MET A 410 6.54 11.27 17.52
N GLU A 411 7.54 12.08 17.89
CA GLU A 411 7.40 13.49 18.18
C GLU A 411 8.26 14.31 17.22
N HIS A 412 7.63 15.21 16.46
CA HIS A 412 8.32 16.19 15.63
C HIS A 412 8.27 17.55 16.31
N ASN A 413 9.44 18.13 16.59
CA ASN A 413 9.59 19.53 16.97
C ASN A 413 10.43 20.29 15.93
N ASN A 414 10.69 21.58 16.20
CA ASN A 414 11.40 22.45 15.25
C ASN A 414 12.87 22.07 14.98
N THR A 415 13.44 21.12 15.72
CA THR A 415 14.89 20.82 15.70
C THR A 415 15.22 19.35 15.44
N HIS A 416 14.36 18.42 15.84
CA HIS A 416 14.60 16.98 15.72
C HIS A 416 13.29 16.19 15.68
N LEU A 417 13.38 14.95 15.22
CA LEU A 417 12.41 13.89 15.51
C LEU A 417 12.87 13.11 16.75
N THR A 418 11.92 12.68 17.58
CA THR A 418 12.15 11.69 18.63
C THR A 418 11.22 10.51 18.42
N LEU A 419 11.77 9.31 18.31
CA LEU A 419 11.01 8.06 18.39
C LEU A 419 11.17 7.48 19.79
N SER A 420 10.05 7.23 20.46
CA SER A 420 10.01 6.59 21.78
C SER A 420 9.29 5.25 21.68
N PHE A 421 9.93 4.18 22.17
CA PHE A 421 9.24 2.90 22.39
C PHE A 421 8.47 2.94 23.71
N ILE A 422 7.21 2.53 23.66
CA ILE A 422 6.28 2.59 24.78
C ILE A 422 5.61 1.22 24.93
N ASP A 423 5.57 0.69 26.15
CA ASP A 423 4.81 -0.53 26.45
C ASP A 423 3.32 -0.23 26.75
N HIS A 424 2.52 -1.27 26.88
CA HIS A 424 1.11 -1.17 27.23
C HIS A 424 0.82 -0.46 28.58
N SER A 425 1.82 -0.29 29.45
CA SER A 425 1.70 0.37 30.74
C SER A 425 2.02 1.87 30.66
N GLU A 426 2.18 2.39 29.45
CA GLU A 426 2.58 3.75 29.14
C GLU A 426 4.04 4.07 29.52
N GLN A 427 4.86 3.06 29.84
CA GLN A 427 6.26 3.25 30.18
C GLN A 427 7.09 3.47 28.92
N THR A 428 7.87 4.55 28.90
CA THR A 428 8.91 4.74 27.88
C THR A 428 10.06 3.79 28.15
N LEU A 429 10.28 2.87 27.21
CA LEU A 429 11.34 1.85 27.28
C LEU A 429 12.67 2.37 26.73
N TYR A 430 12.59 3.18 25.68
CA TYR A 430 13.74 3.67 24.94
C TYR A 430 13.38 4.89 24.10
N GLN A 431 14.37 5.74 23.80
CA GLN A 431 14.22 6.90 22.92
C GLN A 431 15.41 7.04 21.97
N ALA A 432 15.13 7.41 20.73
CA ALA A 432 16.11 7.79 19.71
C ALA A 432 15.79 9.17 19.14
N ILE A 433 16.82 10.01 19.02
CA ILE A 433 16.72 11.37 18.46
C ILE A 433 17.33 11.35 17.06
N MET A 434 16.59 11.87 16.08
CA MET A 434 17.02 11.99 14.70
C MET A 434 17.05 13.45 14.27
N THR A 435 18.20 13.88 13.75
CA THR A 435 18.40 15.25 13.23
C THR A 435 17.91 15.37 11.79
N PRO A 436 17.56 16.58 11.33
CA PRO A 436 17.15 16.79 9.95
C PRO A 436 18.28 16.41 8.98
N ARG A 437 17.89 15.93 7.80
CA ARG A 437 18.81 15.62 6.70
C ARG A 437 19.53 16.89 6.24
N LEU A 438 20.79 16.73 5.83
CA LEU A 438 21.64 17.81 5.34
C LEU A 438 21.28 18.21 3.90
#